data_AF-A0A0F9JNQ3-F1
#
_entry.id   AF-A0A0F9JNQ3-F1
#
_cell.length_a   1.000
_cell.length_b   1.000
_cell.length_c   1.000
_cell.angle_alpha   90.00
_cell.angle_beta   90.00
_cell.angle_gamma   90.00
#
_symmetry.space_group_name_H-M   'P 1'
#
loop_
_entity.id
_entity.type
_entity.pdbx_description
1 polymer ?
#
loop_
_entity_poly.entity_id
_entity_poly.type
_entity_poly.pdbx_seq_one_letter_code
_entity_poly.pdbx_strand_id
1 'polypeptide(L)'
;MDPTARQYNPVTLEIATELKTIVGDRYVVFGDPEKLAPYAHDEVAEEHYAHSAEALVRPESAEEIAAILKLANPELEVTVISGDGDLFAIGGN
;
A
#
# COMPACT_ATOMS: atom_id res chain seq x y z
N MET A 1 -18.06 21.65 -16.08
CA MET A 1 -18.20 21.22 -14.68
C MET A 1 -18.65 19.77 -14.75
N ASP A 2 -17.68 18.88 -14.81
CA ASP A 2 -17.87 17.45 -15.07
C ASP A 2 -18.20 16.74 -13.74
N PRO A 3 -19.38 16.14 -13.57
CA PRO A 3 -19.82 15.54 -12.31
C PRO A 3 -19.23 14.13 -12.05
N THR A 4 -18.22 13.70 -12.80
CA THR A 4 -17.60 12.36 -12.66
C THR A 4 -16.09 12.41 -12.40
N ALA A 5 -15.58 13.52 -11.85
CA ALA A 5 -14.29 13.47 -11.19
C ALA A 5 -14.48 12.67 -9.90
N ARG A 6 -14.37 11.34 -9.98
CA ARG A 6 -13.99 10.52 -8.82
C ARG A 6 -12.69 11.16 -8.34
N GLN A 7 -12.78 11.96 -7.28
CA GLN A 7 -11.59 12.48 -6.63
C GLN A 7 -10.96 11.26 -6.00
N TYR A 8 -9.97 10.73 -6.71
CA TYR A 8 -9.13 9.65 -6.27
C TYR A 8 -8.54 10.05 -4.93
N ASN A 9 -8.76 9.22 -3.92
CA ASN A 9 -8.30 9.52 -2.57
C ASN A 9 -6.85 9.01 -2.48
N PRO A 10 -5.83 9.90 -2.53
CA PRO A 10 -4.46 9.46 -2.32
C PRO A 10 -4.35 8.83 -0.94
N VAL A 11 -3.38 7.94 -0.76
CA VAL A 11 -3.06 7.40 0.57
C VAL A 11 -2.72 8.56 1.48
N THR A 12 -3.65 8.89 2.39
CA THR A 12 -3.48 9.99 3.33
C THR A 12 -2.58 9.56 4.49
N LEU A 13 -2.02 10.55 5.19
CA LEU A 13 -1.29 10.34 6.43
C LEU A 13 -2.11 9.56 7.47
N GLU A 14 -3.43 9.67 7.47
CA GLU A 14 -4.32 8.89 8.35
C GLU A 14 -4.24 7.40 8.03
N ILE A 15 -4.37 7.02 6.76
CA ILE A 15 -4.24 5.63 6.31
C ILE A 15 -2.84 5.10 6.64
N ALA A 16 -1.80 5.89 6.34
CA ALA A 16 -0.42 5.50 6.68
C ALA A 16 -0.25 5.30 8.20
N THR A 17 -0.88 6.12 9.03
CA THR A 17 -0.82 6.00 10.50
C THR A 17 -1.59 4.79 11.01
N GLU A 18 -2.76 4.49 10.44
CA GLU A 18 -3.49 3.26 10.77
C GLU A 18 -2.70 2.02 10.35
N LEU A 19 -2.12 2.00 9.14
CA LEU A 19 -1.23 0.92 8.69
C LEU A 19 -0.07 0.74 9.68
N LYS A 20 0.57 1.83 10.12
CA LYS A 20 1.63 1.80 11.14
C LYS A 20 1.16 1.30 12.49
N THR A 21 -0.11 1.48 12.82
CA THR A 21 -0.72 0.96 14.06
C THR A 21 -1.00 -0.54 13.95
N ILE A 22 -1.31 -1.03 12.74
CA ILE A 22 -1.59 -2.44 12.47
C ILE A 22 -0.30 -3.27 12.42
N VAL A 23 0.63 -2.93 11.51
CA VAL A 23 1.87 -3.73 11.30
C VAL A 23 3.09 -3.17 12.02
N GLY A 24 3.02 -1.94 12.52
CA GLY A 24 4.16 -1.24 13.10
C GLY A 24 4.90 -0.33 12.11
N ASP A 25 5.42 0.79 12.62
CA ASP A 25 6.17 1.78 11.83
C ASP A 25 7.40 1.22 11.09
N ARG A 26 8.01 0.16 11.65
CA ARG A 26 9.12 -0.56 11.02
C ARG A 26 8.70 -1.25 9.71
N TYR A 27 7.44 -1.65 9.62
CA TYR A 27 6.89 -2.46 8.53
C TYR A 27 6.01 -1.65 7.57
N VAL A 28 5.96 -0.32 7.74
CA VAL A 28 5.28 0.60 6.82
C VAL A 28 6.27 1.58 6.22
N VAL A 29 6.24 1.68 4.91
CA VAL A 29 6.97 2.68 4.13
C VAL A 29 5.94 3.55 3.44
N PHE A 30 5.89 4.84 3.74
CA PHE A 30 4.95 5.77 3.12
C PHE A 30 5.68 7.09 2.82
N GLY A 31 5.65 7.53 1.56
CA GLY A 31 6.29 8.78 1.14
C GLY A 31 7.82 8.79 1.19
N ASP A 32 8.48 7.63 1.30
CA ASP A 32 9.94 7.48 1.36
C ASP A 32 10.50 6.92 0.03
N PRO A 33 10.84 7.75 -0.96
CA PRO A 33 11.31 7.28 -2.26
C PRO A 33 12.58 6.42 -2.18
N GLU A 34 13.45 6.64 -1.19
CA GLU A 34 14.67 5.84 -0.99
C GLU A 34 14.37 4.41 -0.56
N LYS A 35 13.32 4.20 0.24
CA LYS A 35 12.87 2.87 0.66
C LYS A 35 11.99 2.21 -0.38
N LEU A 36 11.26 3.00 -1.19
CA LEU A 36 10.45 2.52 -2.31
C LEU A 36 11.30 2.16 -3.54
N ALA A 37 12.42 2.85 -3.78
CA ALA A 37 13.33 2.64 -4.91
C ALA A 37 13.80 1.19 -5.11
N PRO A 38 14.21 0.43 -4.07
CA PRO A 38 14.57 -0.98 -4.25
C PRO A 38 13.37 -1.85 -4.66
N TYR A 39 12.15 -1.52 -4.25
CA TYR A 39 10.94 -2.28 -4.62
C TYR A 39 10.36 -1.87 -5.98
N ALA A 40 10.67 -0.67 -6.47
CA ALA A 40 10.32 -0.22 -7.81
C ALA A 40 11.14 -0.92 -8.91
N HIS A 41 12.23 -1.59 -8.55
CA HIS A 41 13.19 -2.19 -9.47
C HIS A 41 13.36 -3.71 -9.32
N ASP A 42 12.72 -4.36 -8.34
CA ASP A 42 12.94 -5.79 -8.07
C ASP A 42 11.99 -6.71 -8.88
N GLU A 43 12.60 -7.73 -9.47
CA GLU A 43 12.27 -8.42 -10.73
C GLU A 43 11.03 -9.37 -10.70
N VAL A 44 10.08 -9.21 -9.76
CA VAL A 44 9.01 -10.23 -9.57
C VAL A 44 7.61 -9.70 -9.28
N ALA A 45 7.43 -8.41 -9.01
CA ALA A 45 6.09 -7.83 -8.93
C ALA A 45 5.73 -7.22 -10.28
N GLU A 46 4.62 -7.66 -10.87
CA GLU A 46 4.09 -7.14 -12.14
C GLU A 46 4.36 -5.63 -12.26
N GLU A 47 5.24 -5.27 -13.21
CA GLU A 47 5.81 -3.92 -13.44
C GLU A 47 4.75 -2.80 -13.42
N HIS A 48 3.50 -3.15 -13.70
CA HIS A 48 2.36 -2.24 -13.70
C HIS A 48 1.94 -1.72 -12.31
N TYR A 49 2.22 -2.44 -11.21
CA TYR A 49 1.71 -2.07 -9.87
C TYR A 49 2.74 -1.36 -8.99
N ALA A 50 4.05 -1.64 -9.18
CA ALA A 50 5.10 -1.00 -8.39
C ALA A 50 5.22 0.52 -8.66
N HIS A 51 4.80 0.98 -9.83
CA HIS A 51 4.91 2.38 -10.23
C HIS A 51 3.87 3.33 -9.59
N SER A 52 2.80 2.80 -8.99
CA SER A 52 1.71 3.61 -8.41
C SER A 52 1.49 3.39 -6.91
N ALA A 53 2.39 2.66 -6.23
CA ALA A 53 2.30 2.44 -4.80
C ALA A 53 2.71 3.70 -4.02
N GLU A 54 1.79 4.25 -3.21
CA GLU A 54 2.07 5.39 -2.32
C GLU A 54 2.58 4.90 -0.95
N ALA A 55 2.19 3.69 -0.56
CA ALA A 55 2.67 3.01 0.64
C ALA A 55 3.03 1.55 0.36
N LEU A 56 4.03 1.03 1.07
CA LEU A 56 4.31 -0.40 1.19
C LEU A 56 4.11 -0.82 2.64
N VAL A 57 3.46 -1.96 2.83
CA VAL A 57 3.25 -2.55 4.14
C VAL A 57 3.63 -4.02 4.14
N ARG A 58 4.24 -4.45 5.23
CA ARG A 58 4.79 -5.80 5.38
C ARG A 58 4.23 -6.50 6.62
N PRO A 59 3.00 -7.02 6.56
CA PRO A 59 2.41 -7.74 7.69
C PRO A 59 3.13 -9.08 7.93
N GLU A 60 3.34 -9.44 9.18
CA GLU A 60 3.97 -10.70 9.60
C GLU A 60 2.92 -11.74 10.05
N SER A 61 1.65 -11.35 10.16
CA SER A 61 0.56 -12.19 10.67
C SER A 61 -0.76 -12.02 9.91
N ALA A 62 -1.56 -13.09 9.85
CA ALA A 62 -2.87 -13.10 9.21
C ALA A 62 -3.85 -12.08 9.82
N GLU A 63 -3.71 -11.77 11.11
CA GLU A 63 -4.53 -10.75 11.80
C GLU A 63 -4.25 -9.34 11.26
N GLU A 64 -2.98 -9.05 10.98
CA GLU A 64 -2.55 -7.77 10.40
C GLU A 64 -3.04 -7.65 8.96
N ILE A 65 -2.91 -8.72 8.17
CA ILE A 65 -3.45 -8.79 6.80
C ILE A 65 -4.96 -8.51 6.81
N ALA A 66 -5.71 -9.15 7.71
CA ALA A 66 -7.15 -8.93 7.83
C ALA A 66 -7.50 -7.49 8.26
N ALA A 67 -6.68 -6.86 9.09
CA ALA A 67 -6.85 -5.46 9.49
C ALA A 67 -6.53 -4.49 8.34
N ILE A 68 -5.47 -4.73 7.57
CA ILE A 68 -5.13 -3.96 6.36
C ILE A 68 -6.26 -4.06 5.34
N LEU A 69 -6.76 -5.27 5.07
CA LEU A 69 -7.88 -5.48 4.15
C LEU A 69 -9.18 -4.85 4.62
N LYS A 70 -9.41 -4.71 5.94
CA LYS A 70 -10.54 -3.96 6.49
C LYS A 70 -10.36 -2.46 6.37
N LEU A 71 -9.12 -1.98 6.46
CA LEU A 71 -8.76 -0.57 6.29
C LEU A 71 -8.82 -0.14 4.82
N ALA A 72 -8.57 -1.08 3.91
CA ALA A 72 -8.76 -0.93 2.47
C ALA A 72 -10.25 -0.76 2.14
N ASN A 73 -10.75 0.46 2.36
CA ASN A 73 -12.07 0.91 1.93
C ASN A 73 -12.20 0.75 0.39
N PRO A 74 -13.41 0.87 -0.20
CA PRO A 74 -13.63 0.64 -1.63
C PRO A 74 -12.89 1.61 -2.59
N GLU A 75 -12.11 2.55 -2.06
CA GLU A 75 -11.32 3.55 -2.79
C GLU A 75 -9.80 3.36 -2.62
N LEU A 76 -9.38 2.36 -1.84
CA LEU A 76 -7.98 2.01 -1.55
C LEU A 76 -7.64 0.71 -2.28
N GLU A 77 -6.64 0.74 -3.16
CA GLU A 77 -6.17 -0.46 -3.85
C GLU A 77 -5.04 -1.11 -3.03
N VAL A 78 -5.24 -2.38 -2.67
CA VAL A 78 -4.25 -3.19 -1.98
C VAL A 78 -3.81 -4.31 -2.91
N THR A 79 -2.55 -4.27 -3.30
CA THR A 79 -1.95 -5.21 -4.24
C THR A 79 -0.85 -6.00 -3.53
N VAL A 80 -0.92 -7.32 -3.59
CA VAL A 80 0.14 -8.19 -3.05
C VAL A 80 1.28 -8.23 -4.07
N ILE A 81 2.46 -7.78 -3.69
CA ILE A 81 3.63 -7.69 -4.58
C ILE A 81 4.71 -8.73 -4.29
N SER A 82 4.69 -9.36 -3.11
CA SER A 82 5.58 -10.49 -2.81
C SER A 82 4.89 -11.82 -3.07
N GLY A 83 5.60 -12.75 -3.72
CA GLY A 83 5.11 -14.11 -3.99
C GLY A 83 4.83 -14.95 -2.74
N ASP A 84 5.36 -14.55 -1.57
CA ASP A 84 5.09 -15.20 -0.27
C ASP A 84 3.89 -14.58 0.48
N GLY A 85 3.29 -13.51 -0.07
CA GLY A 85 2.17 -12.82 0.58
C GLY A 85 2.56 -11.95 1.78
N ASP A 86 3.84 -11.65 1.92
CA ASP A 86 4.41 -10.91 3.06
C ASP A 86 4.56 -9.40 2.78
N LEU A 87 4.36 -8.95 1.53
CA LEU A 87 4.50 -7.54 1.13
C LEU A 87 3.33 -7.08 0.27
N PHE A 88 2.75 -5.96 0.66
CA PHE A 88 1.58 -5.35 0.04
C PHE A 88 1.91 -3.92 -0.37
N ALA A 89 1.59 -3.59 -1.61
CA ALA A 89 1.56 -2.24 -2.13
C ALA A 89 0.16 -1.66 -1.90
N ILE A 90 0.13 -0.42 -1.42
CA ILE A 90 -1.08 0.35 -1.17
C ILE A 90 -1.03 1.57 -2.09
N GLY A 91 -2.03 1.71 -2.94
CA GLY A 91 -2.18 2.85 -3.84
C GLY A 91 -3.60 3.41 -3.79
N GLY A 92 -3.73 4.72 -4.02
CA GLY A 92 -5.01 5.29 -4.44
C GLY A 92 -5.28 4.92 -5.91
N ASN A 93 -6.49 4.44 -6.21
CA ASN A 93 -6.98 4.21 -7.58
C ASN A 93 -7.52 5.50 -8.19
#